data_AF-A0A1H8U071-F1
#
_entry.id   AF-A0A1H8U071-F1
#
_cell.length_a   1.000
_cell.length_b   1.000
_cell.length_c   1.000
_cell.angle_alpha   90.00
_cell.angle_beta   90.00
_cell.angle_gamma   90.00
#
_symmetry.space_group_name_H-M   'P 1'
#
loop_
_entity.id
_entity.type
_entity.pdbx_description
1 polymer ?
#
loop_
_entity_poly.entity_id
_entity_poly.type
_entity_poly.pdbx_seq_one_letter_code
_entity_poly.pdbx_strand_id
1 'polypeptide(L)'
;MEMAPILATEDATVTIQRAIEQELKARGFQLDADAAHIQIAGDLARFYSDHKMGFFSGDAIADLNMSVTVKSKKGDQLYSRQVVVQGIEPNT
;
A
#
# COMPACT_ATOMS: atom_id res chain seq x y z
N MET A 1 -8.10 31.10 -8.10
CA MET A 1 -6.99 30.83 -7.18
C MET A 1 -6.47 29.45 -7.56
N GLU A 2 -5.40 29.39 -8.33
CA GLU A 2 -4.77 28.14 -8.76
C GLU A 2 -3.97 27.60 -7.57
N MET A 3 -4.37 26.47 -7.00
CA MET A 3 -3.63 25.81 -5.93
C MET A 3 -2.40 25.11 -6.51
N ALA A 4 -1.25 25.21 -5.84
CA ALA A 4 -0.07 24.46 -6.23
C ALA A 4 -0.37 22.95 -6.18
N PRO A 5 0.03 22.17 -7.19
CA PRO A 5 -0.22 20.74 -7.19
C PRO A 5 0.46 20.09 -5.98
N ILE A 6 -0.32 19.34 -5.20
CA ILE A 6 0.22 18.47 -4.15
C ILE A 6 0.76 17.23 -4.86
N LEU A 7 2.07 17.21 -5.07
CA LEU A 7 2.75 16.06 -5.65
C LEU A 7 3.26 15.17 -4.51
N ALA A 8 3.05 13.86 -4.66
CA ALA A 8 3.63 12.89 -3.74
C ALA A 8 5.16 13.03 -3.76
N THR A 9 5.76 13.18 -2.58
CA THR A 9 7.22 13.32 -2.43
C THR A 9 7.96 11.99 -2.62
N GLU A 10 7.25 10.88 -2.48
CA GLU A 10 7.74 9.50 -2.62
C GLU A 10 6.73 8.70 -3.46
N ASP A 11 7.22 7.69 -4.19
CA ASP A 11 6.36 6.76 -4.90
C ASP A 11 5.54 5.94 -3.90
N ALA A 12 4.22 5.84 -4.14
CA ALA A 12 3.30 5.09 -3.28
C ALA A 12 3.73 3.63 -3.09
N THR A 13 4.37 3.03 -4.10
CA THR A 13 4.91 1.66 -4.01
C THR A 13 5.98 1.53 -2.93
N VAL A 14 6.88 2.51 -2.83
CA VAL A 14 7.94 2.55 -1.81
C VAL A 14 7.34 2.75 -0.42
N THR A 15 6.37 3.65 -0.29
CA THR A 15 5.68 3.89 0.99
C THR A 15 4.96 2.62 1.47
N ILE A 16 4.24 1.93 0.58
CA ILE A 16 3.54 0.67 0.90
C ILE A 16 4.52 -0.44 1.28
N GLN A 17 5.62 -0.58 0.52
CA GLN A 17 6.67 -1.55 0.86
C GLN A 17 7.18 -1.32 2.28
N ARG A 18 7.56 -0.08 2.61
CA ARG A 18 8.05 0.28 3.95
C ARG A 18 7.01 0.00 5.04
N ALA A 19 5.73 0.28 4.78
CA ALA A 19 4.66 -0.02 5.74
C ALA A 19 4.52 -1.52 5.99
N ILE A 20 4.60 -2.35 4.94
CA ILE A 20 4.60 -3.82 5.08
C ILE A 20 5.82 -4.29 5.88
N GLU A 21 7.01 -3.76 5.60
CA GLU A 21 8.22 -4.10 6.33
C GLU A 21 8.14 -3.72 7.82
N GLN A 22 7.58 -2.55 8.12
CA GLN A 22 7.36 -2.10 9.49
C GLN A 22 6.38 -3.01 10.23
N GLU A 23 5.27 -3.39 9.60
CA GLU A 23 4.27 -4.28 10.20
C GLU A 23 4.86 -5.69 10.45
N LEU A 24 5.66 -6.21 9.54
CA LEU A 24 6.36 -7.49 9.71
C LEU A 24 7.35 -7.43 10.87
N LYS A 25 8.15 -6.36 10.96
CA LYS A 25 9.06 -6.13 12.09
C LYS A 25 8.31 -6.01 13.42
N ALA A 26 7.20 -5.29 13.44
CA ALA A 26 6.36 -5.13 14.63
C ALA A 26 5.78 -6.46 15.13
N ARG A 27 5.50 -7.39 14.21
CA ARG A 27 5.08 -8.76 14.51
C ARG A 27 6.22 -9.70 14.90
N GLY A 28 7.47 -9.22 14.91
CA GLY A 28 8.65 -9.98 15.33
C GLY A 28 9.39 -10.73 14.20
N PHE A 29 9.05 -10.48 12.94
CA PHE A 29 9.77 -11.07 11.81
C PHE A 29 11.09 -10.33 11.56
N GLN A 30 12.13 -11.09 11.22
CA GLN A 30 13.39 -10.54 10.73
C GLN A 30 13.32 -10.41 9.21
N LEU A 31 13.72 -9.24 8.71
CA LEU A 31 13.80 -8.97 7.28
C LEU A 31 15.27 -9.03 6.88
N ASP A 32 15.66 -10.10 6.19
CA ASP A 32 17.00 -10.30 5.68
C ASP A 32 16.90 -10.87 4.26
N ALA A 33 17.45 -10.18 3.27
CA ALA A 33 17.32 -10.56 1.88
C ALA A 33 18.06 -11.87 1.54
N ASP A 34 19.16 -12.18 2.24
CA ASP A 34 20.04 -13.30 1.92
C ASP A 34 19.66 -14.57 2.70
N ALA A 35 19.19 -14.39 3.93
CA ALA A 35 18.75 -15.46 4.83
C ALA A 35 17.24 -15.78 4.71
N ALA A 36 16.45 -14.98 3.99
CA ALA A 36 15.01 -15.20 3.86
C ALA A 36 14.67 -16.57 3.24
N HIS A 37 13.82 -17.33 3.93
CA HIS A 37 13.21 -18.55 3.42
C HIS A 37 11.99 -18.28 2.53
N ILE A 38 11.45 -17.06 2.61
CA ILE A 38 10.20 -16.64 2.01
C ILE A 38 10.41 -15.27 1.38
N GLN A 39 9.92 -15.10 0.14
CA GLN A 39 9.91 -13.84 -0.57
C GLN A 39 8.46 -13.34 -0.67
N ILE A 40 8.23 -12.07 -0.34
CA ILE A 40 6.94 -11.41 -0.49
C ILE A 40 7.05 -10.46 -1.69
N ALA A 41 6.13 -10.58 -2.64
CA ALA A 41 6.01 -9.70 -3.79
C ALA A 41 4.62 -9.05 -3.78
N GLY A 42 4.59 -7.73 -3.98
CA GLY A 42 3.36 -6.96 -4.14
C GLY A 42 3.27 -6.37 -5.54
N ASP A 43 2.09 -6.42 -6.15
CA ASP A 43 1.77 -5.74 -7.39
C ASP A 43 0.63 -4.75 -7.14
N LEU A 44 0.92 -3.46 -7.31
CA LEU A 44 0.01 -2.36 -7.03
C LEU A 44 -0.68 -1.93 -8.33
N ALA A 45 -1.89 -2.41 -8.55
CA ALA A 45 -2.66 -2.12 -9.74
C ALA A 45 -3.32 -0.73 -9.71
N ARG A 46 -3.77 -0.29 -8.53
CA ARG A 46 -4.36 1.04 -8.34
C ARG A 46 -4.10 1.55 -6.93
N PHE A 47 -3.68 2.81 -6.85
CA PHE A 47 -3.65 3.60 -5.64
C PHE A 47 -4.19 4.98 -5.95
N TYR A 48 -5.37 5.29 -5.42
CA TYR A 48 -6.04 6.56 -5.63
C TYR A 48 -6.52 7.12 -4.30
N SER A 49 -6.20 8.38 -4.05
CA SER A 49 -6.69 9.13 -2.89
C SER A 49 -7.07 10.52 -3.37
N ASP A 50 -8.34 10.85 -3.19
CA ASP A 50 -8.87 12.19 -3.43
C ASP A 50 -9.38 12.75 -2.11
N HIS A 51 -8.63 13.69 -1.56
CA HIS A 51 -9.00 14.44 -0.38
C HIS A 51 -9.44 15.83 -0.79
N LYS A 52 -10.73 16.14 -0.64
CA LYS A 52 -11.27 17.43 -1.06
C LYS A 52 -10.97 18.51 -0.01
N MET A 53 -10.30 19.57 -0.46
CA MET A 53 -10.05 20.78 0.33
C MET A 53 -11.00 21.90 -0.09
N GLY A 54 -11.73 22.51 0.86
CA GLY A 54 -12.64 23.63 0.58
C GLY A 54 -13.83 23.73 1.55
N PHE A 55 -14.90 24.42 1.12
CA PHE A 55 -16.15 24.58 1.90
C PHE A 55 -16.88 23.24 2.17
N PHE A 56 -16.50 22.18 1.45
CA PHE A 56 -16.87 20.77 1.67
C PHE A 56 -15.66 19.96 2.20
N SER A 57 -14.90 20.53 3.12
CA SER A 57 -13.81 19.83 3.80
C SER A 57 -14.39 18.73 4.67
N GLY A 58 -14.07 17.48 4.34
CA GLY A 58 -14.60 16.29 5.02
C GLY A 58 -14.73 15.09 4.09
N ASP A 59 -14.92 15.33 2.79
CA ASP A 59 -15.01 14.26 1.80
C ASP A 59 -13.62 13.69 1.45
N ALA A 60 -13.43 12.39 1.70
CA ALA A 60 -12.26 11.65 1.26
C ALA A 60 -12.64 10.34 0.57
N ILE A 61 -12.12 10.11 -0.63
CA ILE A 61 -12.24 8.84 -1.32
C ILE A 61 -10.86 8.20 -1.41
N ALA A 62 -10.76 6.95 -0.97
CA ALA A 62 -9.57 6.11 -1.11
C ALA A 62 -9.93 4.83 -1.87
N ASP A 63 -9.17 4.48 -2.89
CA ASP A 63 -9.29 3.23 -3.66
C ASP A 63 -7.90 2.59 -3.79
N LEU A 64 -7.77 1.37 -3.26
CA LEU A 64 -6.56 0.58 -3.29
C LEU A 64 -6.86 -0.79 -3.88
N ASN A 65 -6.12 -1.17 -4.92
CA ASN A 65 -6.15 -2.51 -5.50
C ASN A 65 -4.71 -3.01 -5.62
N MET A 66 -4.39 -4.03 -4.83
CA MET A 66 -3.06 -4.62 -4.76
C MET A 66 -3.17 -6.14 -4.73
N SER A 67 -2.26 -6.84 -5.40
CA SER A 67 -2.07 -8.27 -5.19
C SER A 67 -0.81 -8.53 -4.38
N VAL A 68 -0.87 -9.47 -3.43
CA VAL A 68 0.26 -9.88 -2.61
C VAL A 68 0.47 -11.37 -2.84
N THR A 69 1.68 -11.73 -3.24
CA THR A 69 2.10 -13.11 -3.48
C THR A 69 3.29 -13.44 -2.61
N VAL A 70 3.25 -14.60 -1.97
CA VAL A 70 4.31 -15.12 -1.12
C VAL A 70 4.89 -16.35 -1.80
N LYS A 71 6.20 -16.35 -1.99
CA LYS A 71 6.94 -17.43 -2.65
C LYS A 71 7.95 -18.04 -1.68
N SER A 72 8.20 -19.34 -1.80
CA SER A 72 9.32 -20.00 -1.13
C SER A 72 10.64 -19.56 -1.78
N LYS A 73 11.76 -19.75 -1.08
CA LYS A 73 13.11 -19.58 -1.67
C LYS A 73 13.33 -20.41 -2.95
N LYS A 74 12.57 -21.49 -3.15
CA LYS A 74 12.62 -22.34 -4.35
C LYS A 74 11.78 -21.80 -5.51
N GLY A 75 10.99 -20.75 -5.29
CA GLY A 75 10.12 -20.12 -6.28
C GLY A 75 8.66 -20.59 -6.24
N ASP A 76 8.33 -21.58 -5.41
CA ASP A 76 6.97 -22.10 -5.28
C ASP A 76 6.05 -21.03 -4.68
N GLN A 77 4.89 -20.80 -5.29
CA GLN A 77 3.88 -19.91 -4.72
C GLN A 77 3.22 -20.58 -3.52
N LEU A 78 3.47 -20.02 -2.33
CA LEU A 78 2.91 -20.52 -1.07
C LEU A 78 1.57 -19.85 -0.76
N TYR A 79 1.41 -18.60 -1.15
CA TYR A 79 0.21 -17.82 -0.90
C TYR A 79 0.02 -16.76 -1.97
N SER A 80 -1.23 -16.45 -2.30
CA SER A 80 -1.56 -15.28 -3.09
C SER A 80 -2.91 -14.74 -2.65
N ARG A 81 -3.01 -13.42 -2.54
CA ARG A 81 -4.24 -12.72 -2.18
C ARG A 81 -4.31 -11.40 -2.90
N GLN A 82 -5.49 -11.11 -3.43
CA GLN A 82 -5.84 -9.77 -3.87
C GLN A 82 -6.50 -8.99 -2.71
N VAL A 83 -6.05 -7.77 -2.53
CA VAL A 83 -6.54 -6.81 -1.53
C VAL A 83 -7.14 -5.65 -2.31
N VAL A 84 -8.47 -5.56 -2.25
CA VAL A 84 -9.24 -4.45 -2.82
C VAL A 84 -9.93 -3.75 -1.66
N VAL A 85 -9.61 -2.47 -1.47
CA VAL A 85 -10.13 -1.66 -0.37
C VAL A 85 -10.61 -0.34 -0.93
N GLN A 86 -11.84 0.02 -0.58
CA GLN A 86 -12.44 1.31 -0.90
C GLN A 86 -12.91 1.96 0.39
N GLY A 87 -12.57 3.23 0.56
CA GLY A 87 -12.99 4.08 1.67
C GLY A 87 -13.66 5.32 1.14
N ILE A 88 -14.82 5.65 1.71
CA ILE A 88 -15.50 6.91 1.49
C ILE A 88 -15.77 7.49 2.88
N GLU A 89 -15.19 8.64 3.17
CA GLU A 89 -15.56 9.46 4.32
C GLU A 89 -16.45 10.59 3.80
N PRO A 90 -17.76 10.58 4.09
CA PRO A 90 -18.67 11.64 3.67
C PRO A 90 -18.70 12.81 4.66
N ASN A 91 -18.73 14.03 4.15
CA ASN A 91 -18.91 15.25 4.93
C ASN A 91 -20.32 15.28 5.52
N THR A 92 -20.43 15.32 6.86
CA THR A 92 -21.71 15.39 7.58
C THR A 92 -21.98 16.79 8.09
#